data_AF-A0A1M6GN46-F1
#
_entry.id   AF-A0A1M6GN46-F1
#
_cell.length_a   1.000
_cell.length_b   1.000
_cell.length_c   1.000
_cell.angle_alpha   90.00
_cell.angle_beta   90.00
_cell.angle_gamma   90.00
#
_symmetry.space_group_name_H-M   'P 1'
#
loop_
_entity.id
_entity.type
_entity.pdbx_description
1 polymer ?
#
loop_
_entity_poly.entity_id
_entity_poly.type
_entity_poly.pdbx_seq_one_letter_code
_entity_poly.pdbx_strand_id
1 'polypeptide(L)'
;MAQSVVVKKDEKVSSIFDLLGVDCTCDDFTKKFKEEYPKDWNRINKVYQDHERRDTKGKGHPMPEPNKYMENMYKGGKEKYKKLTD
;
A
#
# COMPACT_ATOMS: atom_id res chain seq x y z
N MET A 1 10.64 -6.37 -14.19
CA MET A 1 9.39 -6.77 -13.48
C MET A 1 9.32 -5.95 -12.21
N ALA A 2 8.32 -5.08 -12.03
CA ALA A 2 8.18 -4.34 -10.78
C ALA A 2 7.79 -5.33 -9.68
N GLN A 3 8.73 -5.64 -8.78
CA GLN A 3 8.52 -6.59 -7.69
C GLN A 3 7.51 -5.96 -6.73
N SER A 4 6.25 -6.39 -6.79
CA SER A 4 5.21 -5.86 -5.90
C SER A 4 5.56 -6.21 -4.46
N VAL A 5 5.73 -5.19 -3.61
CA VAL A 5 6.09 -5.36 -2.20
C VAL A 5 4.98 -6.07 -1.43
N VAL A 6 3.73 -5.83 -1.81
CA VAL A 6 2.54 -6.51 -1.29
C VAL A 6 2.11 -7.61 -2.26
N VAL A 7 2.09 -8.85 -1.78
CA VAL A 7 1.60 -9.99 -2.56
C VAL A 7 0.08 -9.91 -2.63
N LYS A 8 -0.49 -10.14 -3.82
CA LYS A 8 -1.95 -10.05 -4.07
C LYS A 8 -2.54 -8.71 -3.63
N LYS A 9 -1.82 -7.62 -3.95
CA LYS A 9 -2.20 -6.24 -3.66
C LYS A 9 -3.69 -5.98 -3.90
N ASP A 10 -4.18 -6.26 -5.10
CA ASP A 10 -5.55 -5.89 -5.47
C ASP A 10 -6.60 -6.65 -4.64
N GLU A 11 -6.39 -7.95 -4.36
CA GLU A 11 -7.29 -8.74 -3.49
C GLU A 11 -7.35 -8.15 -2.07
N LYS A 12 -6.20 -7.78 -1.49
CA LYS A 12 -6.13 -7.22 -0.13
C LYS A 12 -6.78 -5.85 -0.05
N VAL A 13 -6.56 -5.02 -1.07
CA VAL A 13 -7.14 -3.69 -1.15
C VAL A 13 -8.65 -3.77 -1.24
N SER A 14 -9.19 -4.63 -2.11
CA SER A 14 -10.64 -4.89 -2.16
C SER A 14 -11.17 -5.38 -0.83
N SER A 15 -10.51 -6.35 -0.18
CA SER A 15 -10.93 -6.85 1.14
C SER A 15 -11.02 -5.76 2.21
N ILE A 16 -10.14 -4.76 2.20
CA ILE A 16 -10.24 -3.61 3.13
C ILE A 16 -11.42 -2.71 2.76
N PHE A 17 -11.66 -2.47 1.47
CA PHE A 17 -12.83 -1.71 1.02
C PHE A 17 -14.15 -2.44 1.28
N ASP A 18 -14.18 -3.77 1.21
CA ASP A 18 -15.34 -4.58 1.60
C ASP A 18 -15.63 -4.44 3.11
N LEU A 19 -14.58 -4.31 3.94
CA LEU A 19 -14.72 -4.16 5.39
C LEU A 19 -15.10 -2.74 5.84
N LEU A 20 -14.52 -1.71 5.21
CA LEU A 20 -14.70 -0.31 5.62
C LEU A 20 -15.71 0.48 4.76
N GLY A 21 -16.03 -0.04 3.57
CA GLY A 21 -16.72 0.69 2.51
C GLY A 21 -15.77 1.55 1.66
N VAL A 22 -16.17 1.81 0.42
CA VAL A 22 -15.39 2.62 -0.56
C VAL A 22 -15.25 4.09 -0.14
N ASP A 23 -16.11 4.57 0.75
CA ASP A 23 -16.11 5.93 1.27
C ASP A 23 -15.16 6.15 2.45
N CYS A 24 -14.46 5.10 2.91
CA CYS A 24 -13.44 5.23 3.95
C CYS A 24 -12.33 6.20 3.57
N THR A 25 -11.70 6.81 4.58
CA THR A 25 -10.56 7.71 4.36
C THR A 25 -9.26 6.93 4.16
N CYS A 26 -8.23 7.60 3.62
CA CYS A 26 -6.90 7.00 3.50
C CYS A 26 -6.31 6.59 4.86
N ASP A 27 -6.63 7.32 5.93
CA ASP A 27 -6.16 7.00 7.27
C ASP A 27 -6.83 5.73 7.80
N ASP A 28 -8.15 5.63 7.69
CA ASP A 28 -8.92 4.42 8.05
C ASP A 28 -8.43 3.20 7.28
N PHE A 29 -8.26 3.35 5.96
CA PHE A 29 -7.70 2.31 5.10
C PHE A 29 -6.32 1.87 5.59
N THR A 30 -5.43 2.82 5.87
CA THR A 30 -4.06 2.53 6.31
C THR A 30 -4.04 1.84 7.67
N LYS A 31 -4.88 2.29 8.60
CA LYS A 31 -5.03 1.71 9.94
C LYS A 31 -5.53 0.27 9.83
N LYS A 32 -6.62 0.05 9.09
CA LYS A 32 -7.20 -1.28 8.92
C LYS A 32 -6.27 -2.22 8.16
N PHE A 33 -5.54 -1.71 7.16
CA PHE A 33 -4.51 -2.49 6.46
C PHE A 33 -3.40 -2.95 7.40
N LYS A 34 -2.95 -2.11 8.33
CA LYS A 34 -1.94 -2.48 9.34
C LYS A 34 -2.46 -3.56 10.30
N GLU A 35 -3.75 -3.53 10.63
CA GLU A 35 -4.41 -4.50 11.51
C GLU A 35 -4.60 -5.86 10.80
N GLU A 36 -5.13 -5.87 9.58
CA GLU A 36 -5.41 -7.11 8.82
C GLU A 36 -4.14 -7.71 8.19
N TYR A 37 -3.20 -6.87 7.74
CA TYR A 37 -1.99 -7.28 7.02
C TYR A 37 -0.70 -6.74 7.66
N PRO A 38 -0.43 -7.03 8.95
CA PRO A 38 0.76 -6.54 9.64
C PRO A 38 2.06 -7.06 9.01
N LYS A 39 2.04 -8.26 8.42
CA LYS A 39 3.18 -8.85 7.71
C LYS A 39 3.54 -8.05 6.45
N ASP A 40 2.55 -7.63 5.67
CA ASP A 40 2.78 -6.80 4.49
C ASP A 40 3.21 -5.39 4.87
N TRP A 41 2.63 -4.81 5.92
CA TRP A 41 3.09 -3.54 6.46
C TRP A 41 4.56 -3.58 6.88
N ASN A 42 4.96 -4.61 7.62
CA ASN A 42 6.35 -4.81 8.00
C ASN A 42 7.26 -5.01 6.78
N ARG A 43 6.78 -5.68 5.73
CA ARG A 43 7.54 -5.85 4.50
C ARG A 43 7.75 -4.52 3.77
N ILE A 44 6.74 -3.66 3.71
CA ILE A 44 6.85 -2.31 3.13
C ILE A 44 7.92 -1.51 3.87
N ASN A 45 7.85 -1.47 5.20
CA ASN A 45 8.86 -0.76 6.00
C ASN A 45 10.26 -1.36 5.82
N LYS A 46 10.38 -2.69 5.79
CA LYS A 46 11.67 -3.36 5.62
C LYS A 46 12.30 -3.06 4.27
N VAL A 47 11.52 -3.07 3.19
CA VAL A 47 12.00 -2.74 1.84
C VAL A 47 12.41 -1.28 1.77
N TYR A 48 11.59 -0.38 2.30
CA TYR A 48 11.93 1.04 2.40
C TYR A 48 13.25 1.26 3.17
N GLN A 49 13.40 0.68 4.36
CA GLN A 49 14.62 0.80 5.16
C GLN A 49 15.85 0.15 4.50
N ASP A 50 15.69 -0.96 3.78
CA ASP A 50 16.78 -1.59 3.03
C ASP A 50 17.24 -0.67 1.88
N HIS A 51 16.31 0.03 1.23
CA HIS A 51 16.64 1.06 0.25
C HIS A 51 17.30 2.29 0.89
N GLU A 52 16.79 2.80 2.02
CA GLU A 52 17.42 3.90 2.80
C GLU A 52 18.88 3.59 3.12
N ARG A 53 19.16 2.38 3.61
CA ARG A 53 20.52 1.94 3.95
C ARG A 53 21.44 1.83 2.74
N ARG A 54 20.89 1.52 1.55
CA ARG A 54 21.66 1.36 0.31
C ARG A 54 21.82 2.66 -0.47
N ASP A 55 20.97 3.65 -0.21
CA ASP A 55 21.01 4.99 -0.83
C ASP A 55 22.17 5.82 -0.24
N THR A 56 23.38 5.42 -0.59
CA THR A 56 24.62 6.09 -0.20
C THR A 56 25.03 7.19 -1.18
N LYS A 57 24.28 7.38 -2.28
CA LYS A 57 24.63 8.27 -3.39
C LYS A 57 23.53 9.27 -3.78
N GLY A 58 22.41 9.34 -3.06
CA GLY A 58 21.35 10.32 -3.27
C GLY A 58 20.68 10.22 -4.64
N LYS A 59 20.63 9.01 -5.24
CA LYS A 59 20.13 8.80 -6.62
C LYS A 59 18.60 8.68 -6.72
N GLY A 60 17.91 8.92 -5.63
CA GLY A 60 16.46 8.85 -5.57
C GLY A 60 15.99 7.43 -5.27
N HIS A 61 14.97 7.37 -4.43
CA HIS A 61 14.46 6.11 -3.92
C HIS A 61 13.63 5.36 -4.96
N PRO A 62 13.86 4.05 -5.16
CA PRO A 62 13.05 3.24 -6.06
C PRO A 62 11.63 3.00 -5.51
N MET A 63 11.39 3.32 -4.24
CA MET A 63 10.10 3.18 -3.57
C MET A 63 9.73 4.46 -2.81
N PRO A 64 8.49 4.96 -2.95
CA PRO A 64 8.02 6.09 -2.15
C PRO A 64 7.94 5.69 -0.66
N GLU A 65 7.90 6.70 0.23
CA GLU A 65 7.72 6.48 1.66
C GLU A 65 6.52 5.58 1.97
N PRO A 66 6.55 4.77 3.05
CA PRO A 66 5.49 3.81 3.38
C PRO A 66 4.09 4.42 3.41
N ASN A 67 3.94 5.64 3.95
CA ASN A 67 2.67 6.35 3.97
C ASN A 67 2.21 6.76 2.56
N LYS A 68 3.14 7.26 1.73
CA LYS A 68 2.84 7.62 0.33
C LYS A 68 2.51 6.39 -0.52
N TYR A 69 3.16 5.26 -0.22
CA TYR A 69 2.84 3.97 -0.83
C TYR A 69 1.40 3.54 -0.51
N MET A 70 0.95 3.71 0.75
CA MET A 70 -0.44 3.45 1.14
C MET A 70 -1.42 4.39 0.45
N GLU A 71 -1.11 5.69 0.38
CA GLU A 71 -1.95 6.67 -0.30
C GLU A 71 -2.15 6.30 -1.78
N ASN A 72 -1.07 5.93 -2.47
CA ASN A 72 -1.14 5.49 -3.87
C ASN A 72 -1.95 4.19 -4.02
N MET A 73 -1.82 3.27 -3.06
CA MET A 73 -2.58 2.03 -3.05
C MET A 73 -4.07 2.27 -2.82
N TYR A 74 -4.42 3.15 -1.88
CA TYR A 74 -5.79 3.58 -1.61
C TYR A 74 -6.42 4.23 -2.84
N LYS A 75 -5.76 5.22 -3.46
CA LYS A 75 -6.31 5.92 -4.65
C LYS A 75 -6.54 4.96 -5.81
N GLY A 76 -5.51 4.21 -6.20
CA GLY A 76 -5.63 3.25 -7.31
C GLY A 76 -6.61 2.11 -7.01
N GLY A 77 -6.71 1.71 -5.74
CA GLY A 77 -7.67 0.72 -5.28
C GLY A 77 -9.11 1.22 -5.37
N LYS A 78 -9.37 2.43 -4.88
CA LYS A 78 -10.69 3.06 -4.88
C LYS A 78 -11.23 3.25 -6.30
N GLU A 79 -10.39 3.69 -7.23
CA GLU A 79 -10.77 3.80 -8.65
C GLU A 79 -11.11 2.45 -9.28
N LYS A 80 -10.33 1.41 -8.98
CA LYS A 80 -10.59 0.05 -9.48
C LYS A 80 -11.86 -0.54 -8.89
N TYR A 81 -12.06 -0.38 -7.57
CA TYR A 81 -13.22 -0.90 -6.86
C TYR A 81 -14.51 -0.28 -7.39
N LYS A 82 -14.53 1.05 -7.59
CA LYS A 82 -15.66 1.76 -8.21
C LYS A 82 -15.99 1.22 -9.60
N LYS A 83 -14.99 1.01 -10.46
CA LYS A 83 -15.21 0.43 -11.81
C LYS A 83 -15.69 -1.02 -11.80
N LEU A 84 -15.52 -1.74 -10.71
CA LEU A 84 -15.95 -3.13 -10.57
C LEU A 84 -17.40 -3.24 -10.05
N THR A 85 -17.91 -2.16 -9.44
CA THR A 85 -19.24 -2.10 -8.81
C THR A 85 -20.23 -1.20 -9.56
N ASP A 86 -19.80 -0.59 -10.67
CA ASP A 86 -20.61 0.16 -11.65
C ASP A 86 -20.99 -0.77 -12.81
#